data_AF-X5UKX2-F1
#
_entry.id   AF-X5UKX2-F1
#
_cell.length_a   1.000
_cell.length_b   1.000
_cell.length_c   1.000
_cell.angle_alpha   90.00
_cell.angle_beta   90.00
_cell.angle_gamma   90.00
#
_symmetry.space_group_name_H-M   'P 1'
#
loop_
_entity.id
_entity.type
_entity.pdbx_description
1 polymer ?
#
loop_
_entity_poly.entity_id
_entity_poly.type
_entity_poly.pdbx_seq_one_letter_code
_entity_poly.pdbx_strand_id
1 'polypeptide(L)' 'MLLTLRVIVARQGGKPTAKGKQAAEGLRQAAAKDERKTEVETGHALKKGAARFEERSKSSDGKSAGTKQKI' A
#
# COMPACT_ATOMS: atom_id res chain seq x y z
N MET A 1 -31.12 28.96 -17.66
CA MET A 1 -30.12 28.08 -18.31
C MET A 1 -28.97 27.89 -17.33
N LEU A 2 -29.06 27.01 -16.34
CA LEU A 2 -28.66 25.60 -16.44
C LEU A 2 -27.47 25.39 -17.39
N LEU A 3 -26.24 25.34 -16.86
CA LEU A 3 -25.49 24.09 -16.68
C LEU A 3 -24.10 24.37 -16.08
N THR A 4 -24.01 24.27 -14.75
CA THR A 4 -22.76 24.02 -14.04
C THR A 4 -22.37 22.56 -14.31
N LEU A 5 -21.79 22.28 -15.49
CA LEU A 5 -21.34 20.94 -15.83
C LEU A 5 -19.99 20.67 -15.15
N ARG A 6 -20.08 20.29 -13.87
CA ARG A 6 -19.05 19.53 -13.17
C ARG A 6 -18.67 18.36 -14.09
N VAL A 7 -17.49 18.43 -14.68
CA VAL A 7 -16.83 17.30 -15.35
C VAL A 7 -16.46 16.32 -14.23
N ILE A 8 -17.43 15.50 -13.83
CA ILE A 8 -17.20 14.33 -12.99
C ILE A 8 -16.58 13.29 -13.92
N VAL A 9 -15.24 13.24 -13.93
CA VAL A 9 -14.50 12.09 -14.46
C VAL A 9 -14.82 10.91 -13.54
N ALA A 10 -15.90 10.18 -13.85
CA ALA A 10 -16.08 8.84 -13.34
C ALA A 10 -15.04 7.95 -14.04
N ARG A 11 -13.87 7.80 -13.40
CA ARG A 11 -12.85 6.87 -13.85
C ARG A 11 -13.39 5.45 -13.63
N GLN A 12 -13.97 4.85 -14.67
CA GLN A 12 -14.33 3.43 -14.64
C GLN A 12 -13.04 2.61 -14.54
N GLY A 13 -12.71 2.11 -13.35
CA GLY A 13 -11.66 1.12 -13.17
C GLY A 13 -12.08 -0.19 -13.86
N GLY A 14 -11.31 -0.64 -14.84
CA GLY A 14 -11.60 -1.89 -15.56
C GLY A 14 -11.75 -3.08 -14.59
N LYS A 15 -12.68 -4.00 -14.90
CA LYS A 15 -12.89 -5.21 -14.08
C LYS A 15 -11.63 -6.10 -14.11
N PRO A 16 -11.18 -6.65 -12.98
CA PRO A 16 -10.03 -7.56 -12.95
C PRO A 16 -10.24 -8.77 -13.87
N THR A 17 -9.31 -9.00 -14.79
CA THR A 17 -9.33 -10.17 -15.68
C THR A 17 -8.83 -11.42 -14.96
N ALA A 18 -9.13 -12.62 -15.49
CA ALA A 18 -8.62 -13.87 -14.94
C ALA A 18 -7.07 -13.87 -14.87
N LYS A 19 -6.41 -13.43 -15.94
CA LYS A 19 -4.95 -13.24 -15.98
C LYS A 19 -4.47 -12.24 -14.91
N GLY A 20 -5.20 -11.14 -14.72
CA GLY A 20 -4.89 -10.15 -13.68
C GLY A 20 -5.00 -10.72 -12.27
N LYS A 21 -6.02 -11.56 -12.00
CA LYS A 21 -6.17 -12.24 -10.71
C LYS A 21 -5.02 -13.22 -10.44
N GLN A 22 -4.66 -14.04 -11.44
CA GLN A 22 -3.53 -14.98 -11.32
C GLN A 22 -2.20 -14.26 -11.08
N ALA A 23 -1.94 -13.16 -11.80
CA ALA A 23 -0.74 -12.36 -11.59
C ALA A 23 -0.72 -11.76 -10.17
N ALA A 24 -1.84 -11.22 -9.69
CA ALA A 24 -1.95 -10.69 -8.33
C ALA A 24 -1.73 -11.76 -7.26
N GLU A 25 -2.23 -12.98 -7.48
CA GLU A 25 -2.00 -14.11 -6.58
C GLU A 25 -0.52 -14.51 -6.55
N GLY A 26 0.12 -14.65 -7.72
CA GLY A 26 1.54 -14.95 -7.81
C GLY A 26 2.42 -13.90 -7.09
N LEU A 27 2.09 -12.62 -7.27
CA LEU A 27 2.78 -11.53 -6.57
C LEU A 27 2.62 -11.61 -5.05
N ARG A 28 1.42 -11.93 -4.56
CA ARG A 28 1.18 -12.11 -3.11
C ARG A 28 1.99 -13.26 -2.55
N GLN A 29 2.03 -14.39 -3.25
CA GLN A 29 2.80 -15.56 -2.81
C GLN A 29 4.31 -15.28 -2.80
N ALA A 30 4.83 -14.60 -3.82
CA ALA A 30 6.24 -14.21 -3.88
C ALA A 30 6.60 -13.25 -2.73
N ALA A 31 5.80 -12.20 -2.53
CA ALA A 31 6.01 -11.25 -1.43
C ALA A 31 5.99 -11.94 -0.06
N ALA A 32 5.10 -12.90 0.17
CA ALA A 32 5.04 -13.65 1.42
C ALA A 32 6.28 -14.54 1.64
N LYS A 33 6.86 -15.10 0.58
CA LYS A 33 8.11 -15.89 0.66
C LYS A 33 9.29 -14.99 1.01
N ASP A 34 9.42 -13.87 0.32
CA ASP A 34 10.50 -12.91 0.57
C ASP A 34 10.41 -12.31 1.96
N GLU A 35 9.19 -11.97 2.42
CA GLU A 35 8.99 -11.46 3.78
C GLU A 35 9.44 -12.47 4.84
N ARG A 36 9.07 -13.75 4.70
CA ARG A 36 9.53 -14.81 5.62
C ARG A 36 11.04 -14.97 5.60
N LYS A 37 11.66 -14.92 4.42
CA LYS A 37 13.12 -14.97 4.30
C LYS A 37 13.76 -13.82 5.06
N THR A 38 13.28 -12.59 4.87
CA THR A 38 13.80 -11.43 5.59
C THR A 38 13.60 -11.55 7.10
N GLU A 39 12.44 -11.98 7.57
CA GLU A 39 12.18 -12.17 9.01
C GLU A 39 13.13 -13.20 9.65
N VAL A 40 13.46 -14.27 8.92
CA VAL A 40 14.45 -15.26 9.36
C VAL A 40 15.86 -14.65 9.40
N GLU A 41 16.25 -13.94 8.34
CA GLU A 41 17.58 -13.31 8.23
C GLU A 41 17.80 -12.22 9.29
N THR A 42 16.76 -11.45 9.63
CA THR A 42 16.84 -10.37 10.62
C THR A 42 16.55 -10.83 12.05
N GLY A 43 16.10 -12.07 12.23
CA GLY A 43 15.80 -12.67 13.53
C GLY A 43 14.58 -12.08 14.25
N HIS A 44 13.71 -11.36 13.54
CA HIS A 44 12.49 -10.80 14.12
C HIS A 44 11.38 -10.65 13.09
N ALA A 45 10.12 -10.75 13.56
CA ALA A 45 8.96 -10.49 12.73
C ALA A 45 8.91 -9.01 12.31
N LEU A 46 8.65 -8.75 11.02
CA LEU A 46 8.58 -7.39 10.50
C LEU A 46 7.24 -6.76 10.90
N LYS A 47 7.26 -5.45 11.17
CA LYS A 47 6.02 -4.69 11.32
C LYS A 47 5.27 -4.67 9.99
N LYS A 48 3.94 -4.78 10.04
CA LYS A 48 3.06 -4.83 8.86
C LYS A 48 1.96 -3.76 8.95
N GLY A 49 1.33 -3.47 7.81
CA GLY A 49 0.22 -2.52 7.73
C GLY A 49 0.54 -1.17 8.36
N ALA A 50 -0.36 -0.68 9.22
CA ALA A 50 -0.23 0.61 9.90
C ALA A 50 1.04 0.72 10.76
N ALA A 51 1.46 -0.36 11.43
CA ALA A 51 2.66 -0.35 12.26
C ALA A 51 3.93 -0.12 11.42
N ARG A 52 4.02 -0.72 10.23
CA ARG A 52 5.13 -0.49 9.29
C ARG A 52 5.12 0.93 8.74
N PHE A 53 3.93 1.45 8.47
CA PHE A 53 3.77 2.81 7.99
C PHE A 53 4.25 3.84 9.01
N GLU A 54 3.90 3.65 10.30
CA GLU A 54 4.39 4.50 11.39
C GLU A 54 5.90 4.37 11.59
N GLU A 55 6.45 3.16 11.55
CA GLU A 55 7.89 2.94 11.61
C GLU A 55 8.63 3.68 10.49
N ARG A 56 8.20 3.51 9.23
CA ARG A 56 8.79 4.19 8.07
C ARG A 56 8.62 5.70 8.13
N SER A 57 7.52 6.18 8.69
CA SER A 57 7.32 7.61 8.88
C SER A 57 8.36 8.18 9.83
N LYS A 58 8.66 7.46 10.91
CA LYS A 58 9.64 7.87 11.92
C LYS A 58 11.09 7.70 11.47
N SER A 59 11.38 6.97 10.40
CA SER A 59 12.76 6.64 10.03
C SER A 59 13.62 7.86 9.65
N SER A 60 13.01 8.95 9.19
CA SER A 60 13.74 10.14 8.75
C SER A 60 14.02 11.15 9.85
N ASP A 61 13.09 11.35 10.79
CA ASP A 61 13.10 12.47 11.75
C ASP A 61 12.43 12.12 13.09
N GLY A 62 12.12 10.83 13.32
CA GLY A 62 11.43 10.34 14.51
C GLY A 62 9.94 10.68 14.59
N LYS A 63 9.37 11.44 13.64
CA LYS A 63 7.98 11.92 13.72
C LYS A 63 6.99 10.93 13.09
N SER A 64 5.81 10.81 13.71
CA SER A 64 4.70 9.99 13.19
C SER A 64 4.15 10.56 11.87
N ALA A 65 3.45 9.73 11.09
CA ALA A 65 2.80 10.19 9.87
C ALA A 65 1.81 11.33 10.14
N GLY A 66 1.00 11.18 11.19
CA GLY A 66 0.02 12.18 11.60
C GLY A 66 0.66 13.51 11.99
N THR A 67 1.88 13.51 12.54
CA THR A 67 2.62 14.75 12.83
C THR A 67 3.04 15.47 11.56
N LYS A 68 3.43 14.72 10.50
CA LYS A 68 3.92 15.29 9.24
C LYS A 68 2.83 15.82 8.32
N GLN A 69 1.61 15.31 8.45
CA GLN A 69 0.47 15.69 7.62
C GLN A 69 -0.31 16.89 8.16
N LYS A 70 0.12 17.46 9.31
CA LYS A 70 -0.43 18.72 9.80
C LYS A 70 0.05 19.86 8.89
N ILE A 71 -0.77 20.20 7.91
CA ILE A 71 -0.72 21.44 7.13
C ILE A 71 -1.67 22.42 7.78
#